data_AF-A0A353K3B6-F1
#
_entry.id   AF-A0A353K3B6-F1
#
_cell.length_a   1.000
_cell.length_b   1.000
_cell.length_c   1.000
_cell.angle_alpha   90.00
_cell.angle_beta   90.00
_cell.angle_gamma   90.00
#
_symmetry.space_group_name_H-M   'P 1'
#
loop_
_entity.id
_entity.type
_entity.pdbx_description
1 polymer ?
#
loop_
_entity_poly.entity_id
_entity_poly.type
_entity_poly.pdbx_seq_one_letter_code
_entity_poly.pdbx_strand_id
1 'polypeptide(L)' 'MLSRETFDKGINDLKLAFDMNLNLYQREIWYKYLQKLTDDEFMHNIKHHIEFCNYNPYISDILNQPKN' A
#
# COMPACT_ATOMS: atom_id res chain seq x y z
N MET A 1 -3.63 11.49 -8.11
CA MET A 1 -4.35 10.20 -8.25
C MET A 1 -3.30 9.13 -8.35
N LEU A 2 -3.45 8.03 -7.62
CA LEU A 2 -2.45 6.98 -7.52
C LEU A 2 -2.08 6.41 -8.90
N SER A 3 -0.82 6.56 -9.30
CA SER A 3 -0.29 6.00 -10.53
C SER A 3 0.01 4.50 -10.38
N ARG A 4 -0.01 3.77 -11.50
CA ARG A 4 0.29 2.33 -11.51
C ARG A 4 1.73 2.06 -11.09
N GLU A 5 2.66 2.91 -11.54
CA GLU A 5 4.08 2.81 -11.19
C GLU A 5 4.30 2.97 -9.68
N THR A 6 3.73 4.02 -9.08
CA THR A 6 3.84 4.25 -7.64
C THR A 6 3.18 3.15 -6.83
N PHE A 7 2.02 2.65 -7.27
CA PHE A 7 1.38 1.50 -6.64
C PHE A 7 2.28 0.25 -6.65
N ASP A 8 2.83 -0.10 -7.81
CA ASP A 8 3.66 -1.30 -7.95
C ASP A 8 4.95 -1.20 -7.12
N LYS A 9 5.51 0.01 -7.00
CA LYS A 9 6.62 0.30 -6.09
C LYS A 9 6.24 0.06 -4.62
N GLY A 10 5.15 0.63 -4.13
CA GLY A 10 4.73 0.46 -2.74
C GLY A 10 4.36 -0.98 -2.37
N ILE A 11 3.74 -1.73 -3.30
CA ILE A 11 3.49 -3.17 -3.10
C ILE A 11 4.82 -3.95 -3.03
N ASN A 12 5.82 -3.57 -3.82
CA ASN A 12 7.14 -4.19 -3.73
C ASN A 12 7.85 -3.88 -2.39
N ASP A 13 7.70 -2.66 -1.87
CA ASP A 13 8.24 -2.30 -0.55
C ASP A 13 7.59 -3.12 0.57
N LEU A 14 6.25 -3.30 0.53
CA LEU A 14 5.55 -4.18 1.47
C LEU A 14 5.99 -5.65 1.34
N LYS A 15 6.22 -6.11 0.12
CA LYS A 15 6.75 -7.46 -0.12
C LYS A 15 8.11 -7.64 0.54
N LEU A 16 9.01 -6.67 0.41
CA LEU A 16 10.34 -6.75 1.02
C LEU A 16 10.27 -6.67 2.55
N ALA A 17 9.39 -5.84 3.10
CA ALA A 17 9.27 -5.66 4.54
C ALA A 17 8.59 -6.84 5.26
N PHE A 18 7.61 -7.48 4.63
CA PHE A 18 6.74 -8.46 5.31
C PHE A 18 6.60 -9.82 4.58
N ASP A 19 7.36 -10.06 3.51
CA ASP A 19 7.19 -11.21 2.59
C ASP A 19 5.76 -11.33 2.03
N MET A 20 5.12 -10.18 1.85
CA MET A 20 3.76 -10.08 1.35
C MET A 20 3.70 -10.40 -0.15
N ASN A 21 2.96 -11.44 -0.51
CA ASN A 21 2.79 -11.86 -1.90
C ASN A 21 1.31 -11.80 -2.32
N LEU A 22 0.94 -10.68 -2.97
CA LEU A 22 -0.37 -10.54 -3.59
C LEU A 22 -0.38 -11.15 -4.99
N ASN A 23 -1.41 -11.95 -5.29
CA ASN A 23 -1.66 -12.40 -6.65
C ASN A 23 -2.19 -11.26 -7.54
N LEU A 24 -2.23 -11.49 -8.86
CA LEU A 24 -2.64 -10.48 -9.83
C LEU A 24 -4.03 -9.91 -9.53
N TYR A 25 -5.01 -10.77 -9.21
CA TYR A 25 -6.37 -10.36 -8.90
C TYR A 25 -6.43 -9.47 -7.64
N GLN A 26 -5.71 -9.83 -6.59
CA GLN A 26 -5.60 -9.01 -5.38
C GLN A 26 -4.95 -7.66 -5.69
N ARG A 27 -3.88 -7.62 -6.48
CA ARG A 27 -3.23 -6.36 -6.86
C ARG A 27 -4.18 -5.42 -7.62
N GLU A 28 -4.98 -5.94 -8.54
CA GLU A 28 -5.98 -5.12 -9.25
C GLU A 28 -7.06 -4.57 -8.31
N ILE A 29 -7.54 -5.37 -7.35
CA ILE A 29 -8.47 -4.90 -6.33
C ILE A 29 -7.84 -3.78 -5.51
N TRP A 30 -6.66 -4.02 -4.95
CA TRP A 30 -5.94 -3.04 -4.13
C TRP A 30 -5.75 -1.73 -4.89
N TYR A 31 -5.26 -1.80 -6.13
CA TYR A 31 -5.07 -0.63 -6.98
C TYR A 31 -6.37 0.17 -7.13
N LYS A 32 -7.49 -0.49 -7.46
CA LYS A 32 -8.80 0.14 -7.63
C LYS A 32 -9.30 0.84 -6.36
N TYR A 33 -9.14 0.22 -5.19
CA TYR A 33 -9.60 0.82 -3.93
C TYR A 33 -8.71 1.96 -3.46
N LEU A 34 -7.40 1.87 -3.71
CA LEU A 34 -6.41 2.87 -3.33
C LEU A 34 -6.29 4.03 -4.32
N GLN A 35 -6.98 3.99 -5.47
CA GLN A 35 -7.10 5.11 -6.42
C GLN A 35 -7.60 6.42 -5.79
N LYS A 36 -8.22 6.34 -4.61
CA LYS A 36 -8.67 7.51 -3.84
C LYS A 36 -7.52 8.35 -3.28
N LEU A 37 -6.32 7.76 -3.18
CA LEU A 37 -5.12 8.41 -2.67
C LEU A 37 -4.34 9.09 -3.79
N THR A 38 -3.51 10.07 -3.44
CA THR A 38 -2.41 10.50 -4.29
C THR A 38 -1.20 9.57 -4.15
N ASP A 39 -0.24 9.69 -5.08
CA ASP A 39 1.04 8.98 -5.01
C ASP A 39 1.75 9.23 -3.66
N ASP A 40 1.76 10.50 -3.23
CA ASP A 40 2.40 10.92 -1.98
C ASP A 40 1.68 10.35 -0.75
N GLU A 41 0.34 10.40 -0.71
CA GLU A 41 -0.45 9.84 0.38
C GLU A 41 -0.26 8.33 0.49
N PHE A 42 -0.29 7.62 -0.64
CA PHE A 42 -0.07 6.19 -0.67
C PHE A 42 1.34 5.82 -0.18
N MET A 43 2.39 6.48 -0.69
CA MET A 43 3.76 6.17 -0.27
C MET A 43 4.03 6.54 1.19
N HIS A 44 3.45 7.63 1.69
CA HIS A 44 3.47 7.97 3.11
C HIS A 44 2.86 6.85 3.96
N ASN A 45 1.69 6.36 3.55
CA ASN A 45 0.98 5.30 4.25
C ASN A 45 1.79 3.99 4.28
N ILE A 46 2.32 3.57 3.13
CA ILE A 46 3.21 2.39 3.03
C ILE A 46 4.40 2.51 3.98
N LYS A 47 5.10 3.65 3.95
CA LYS A 47 6.26 3.89 4.80
C LYS A 47 5.90 3.79 6.29
N HIS A 48 4.84 4.49 6.71
CA HIS A 48 4.44 4.45 8.12
C HIS A 48 3.97 3.04 8.52
N HIS A 49 3.30 2.26 7.66
CA HIS A 49 2.95 0.88 8.01
C HIS A 49 4.21 0.03 8.22
N ILE A 50 5.22 0.17 7.35
CA ILE A 50 6.51 -0.52 7.48
C ILE A 50 7.24 -0.13 8.77
N GLU A 51 7.21 1.15 9.15
CA GLU A 51 7.93 1.65 10.33
C GLU A 51 7.28 1.25 11.67
N PHE A 52 5.94 1.17 11.70
CA PHE A 52 5.20 1.09 12.97
C PHE A 52 4.38 -0.20 13.16
N CYS A 53 4.20 -1.01 12.11
CA CYS A 53 3.44 -2.26 12.19
C CYS A 53 4.34 -3.47 12.00
N ASN A 54 3.98 -4.57 12.65
CA ASN A 54 4.71 -5.85 12.61
C ASN A 54 3.92 -6.97 11.91
N TYR A 55 2.90 -6.60 11.13
CA TYR A 55 1.99 -7.53 10.46
C TYR A 55 1.74 -7.12 9.01
N ASN A 56 1.39 -8.11 8.19
CA ASN A 56 1.00 -7.90 6.80
C ASN A 56 -0.23 -6.98 6.71
N PRO A 57 -0.15 -5.84 6.00
CA PRO A 57 -1.30 -4.95 5.89
C PRO A 57 -2.45 -5.59 5.12
N TYR A 58 -3.67 -5.22 5.50
CA TYR A 58 -4.85 -5.28 4.65
C TYR A 58 -5.03 -3.95 3.91
N ILE A 59 -5.86 -3.93 2.85
CA ILE A 59 -6.17 -2.71 2.08
C ILE A 59 -6.61 -1.56 3.00
N SER A 60 -7.41 -1.88 4.02
CA SER A 60 -7.94 -0.91 4.97
C SER A 60 -6.87 -0.23 5.81
N ASP A 61 -5.78 -0.93 6.15
CA ASP A 61 -4.69 -0.36 6.92
C ASP A 61 -4.00 0.76 6.12
N ILE A 62 -3.80 0.52 4.82
CA ILE A 62 -3.20 1.50 3.91
C ILE A 62 -4.19 2.60 3.54
N LEU A 63 -5.49 2.30 3.40
CA LEU A 63 -6.49 3.27 2.97
C LEU A 63 -6.86 4.28 4.07
N ASN A 64 -6.97 3.82 5.32
CA ASN A 64 -7.53 4.60 6.44
C ASN A 64 -6.47 5.10 7.41
N GLN A 65 -5.21 5.16 6.98
CA GLN A 65 -4.13 5.56 7.86
C GLN A 65 -4.31 7.02 8.30
N PRO A 66 -4.33 7.30 9.61
CA PRO A 66 -4.54 8.65 10.11
C PRO A 66 -3.36 9.56 9.73
N LYS A 67 -3.66 10.72 9.15
CA LYS A 67 -2.70 11.78 8.82
C LYS A 67 -2.22 12.44 10.12
N ASN A 68 -1.22 11.86 10.79
CA ASN A 68 -0.59 12.47 11.96
C ASN A 68 0.75 13.09 11.59
#